data_AF-A0A973SV31-F1
#
_entry.id   AF-A0A973SV31-F1
#
_cell.length_a   1.000
_cell.length_b   1.000
_cell.length_c   1.000
_cell.angle_alpha   90.00
_cell.angle_beta   90.00
_cell.angle_gamma   90.00
#
_symmetry.space_group_name_H-M   'P 1'
#
loop_
_entity.id
_entity.type
_entity.pdbx_description
1 polymer ?
#
loop_
_entity_poly.entity_id
_entity_poly.type
_entity_poly.pdbx_seq_one_letter_code
_entity_poly.pdbx_strand_id
1 'polypeptide(L)'
;TPLGQTWAGIIEVRDAYGWDPATFLSGLPAARVIGVEAPLWTETIRTSADIEYMAFPRLPAIAELGWSPQSTHDWTAFKSRLAAQGPRWRFMGVNYYHSTQISWPAGS
;
A
#
# COMPACT_ATOMS: atom_id res chain seq x y z
N THR A 1 -10.47 -12.66 0.58
CA THR A 1 -10.31 -12.85 2.03
C THR A 1 -11.65 -12.55 2.71
N PRO A 2 -12.01 -13.19 3.84
CA PRO A 2 -13.16 -12.77 4.64
C PRO A 2 -12.93 -11.47 5.44
N LEU A 3 -11.69 -10.96 5.44
CA LEU A 3 -11.31 -9.71 6.12
C LEU A 3 -11.58 -8.48 5.24
N GLY A 4 -11.69 -7.32 5.87
CA GLY A 4 -11.88 -6.02 5.21
C GLY A 4 -13.33 -5.73 4.89
N GLN A 5 -13.53 -4.64 4.15
CA GLN A 5 -14.83 -4.16 3.71
C GLN A 5 -14.78 -3.86 2.20
N THR A 6 -15.94 -3.82 1.55
CA THR A 6 -16.06 -3.53 0.11
C THR A 6 -16.95 -2.33 -0.21
N TRP A 7 -17.46 -1.63 0.81
CA TRP A 7 -18.40 -0.51 0.63
C TRP A 7 -17.83 0.64 -0.23
N ALA A 8 -16.50 0.84 -0.19
CA ALA A 8 -15.78 1.82 -1.01
C ALA A 8 -15.09 1.20 -2.23
N GLY A 9 -15.49 -0.01 -2.64
CA GLY A 9 -14.83 -0.78 -3.69
C GLY A 9 -13.69 -1.66 -3.16
N ILE A 10 -13.03 -2.37 -4.08
CA ILE A 10 -11.85 -3.19 -3.79
C ILE A 10 -10.63 -2.40 -4.21
N ILE A 11 -9.70 -2.18 -3.27
CA ILE A 11 -8.49 -1.37 -3.47
C ILE A 11 -7.29 -2.30 -3.56
N GLU A 12 -6.77 -2.49 -4.76
CA GLU A 12 -5.54 -3.23 -5.01
C GLU A 12 -4.29 -2.36 -4.79
N VAL A 13 -3.11 -2.96 -4.92
CA VAL A 13 -1.83 -2.28 -4.66
C VAL A 13 -1.63 -1.06 -5.57
N ARG A 14 -1.97 -1.19 -6.86
CA ARG A 14 -1.88 -0.07 -7.80
C ARG A 14 -2.83 1.07 -7.46
N ASP A 15 -4.02 0.78 -6.97
CA ASP A 15 -4.98 1.82 -6.59
C ASP A 15 -4.47 2.61 -5.38
N ALA A 16 -3.86 1.93 -4.41
CA ALA A 16 -3.26 2.56 -3.23
C ALA A 16 -2.07 3.48 -3.59
N TYR A 17 -1.29 3.13 -4.62
CA TYR A 17 -0.09 3.88 -5.03
C TYR A 17 -0.35 4.91 -6.14
N GLY A 18 -1.26 4.63 -7.06
CA GLY A 18 -1.36 5.24 -8.39
C GLY A 18 -1.99 6.63 -8.44
N TRP A 19 -1.73 7.48 -7.45
CA TRP A 19 -2.25 8.84 -7.34
C TRP A 19 -1.20 9.77 -6.75
N ASP A 20 -1.42 11.08 -6.91
CA ASP A 20 -0.55 12.15 -6.41
C ASP A 20 -1.31 12.99 -5.38
N PRO A 21 -0.87 13.05 -4.11
CA PRO A 21 -1.50 13.84 -3.07
C PRO A 21 -1.64 15.33 -3.41
N ALA A 22 -0.72 15.89 -4.19
CA ALA A 22 -0.70 17.31 -4.54
C ALA A 22 -1.81 17.70 -5.54
N THR A 23 -2.32 16.74 -6.31
CA THR A 23 -3.28 16.98 -7.41
C THR A 23 -4.60 16.21 -7.28
N PHE A 24 -4.72 15.34 -6.27
CA PHE A 24 -5.89 14.48 -6.08
C PHE A 24 -7.21 15.24 -5.86
N LEU A 25 -7.19 16.31 -5.04
CA LEU A 25 -8.39 17.10 -4.76
C LEU A 25 -8.43 18.37 -5.62
N SER A 26 -9.37 18.39 -6.57
CA SER A 26 -9.58 19.55 -7.45
C SER A 26 -9.85 20.83 -6.64
N GLY A 27 -9.14 21.91 -6.98
CA GLY A 27 -9.28 23.21 -6.33
C GLY A 27 -8.53 23.36 -5.00
N LEU A 28 -7.89 22.30 -4.48
CA LEU A 28 -7.02 22.40 -3.30
C LEU A 28 -5.59 22.78 -3.74
N PRO A 29 -5.00 23.89 -3.26
CA PRO A 29 -3.61 24.18 -3.53
C PRO A 29 -2.70 23.13 -2.89
N ALA A 30 -1.72 22.60 -3.63
CA ALA A 30 -0.79 21.58 -3.15
C ALA A 30 -0.12 21.94 -1.81
N ALA A 31 0.23 23.22 -1.61
CA ALA A 31 0.82 23.72 -0.36
C ALA A 31 -0.08 23.59 0.88
N ARG A 32 -1.36 23.22 0.71
CA ARG A 32 -2.31 22.97 1.81
C ARG A 32 -2.42 21.49 2.19
N VAL A 33 -1.77 20.60 1.43
CA VAL A 33 -1.70 19.17 1.74
C VAL A 33 -0.56 18.95 2.74
N ILE A 34 -0.88 18.48 3.95
CA ILE A 34 0.12 18.25 5.00
C ILE A 34 0.82 16.89 4.89
N GLY A 35 0.22 15.95 4.15
CA GLY A 35 0.71 14.59 4.02
C GLY A 35 -0.41 13.61 3.73
N VAL A 36 -0.14 12.33 4.00
CA VAL A 36 -1.04 11.20 3.78
C VAL A 36 -1.11 10.33 5.03
N GLU A 37 -2.19 9.57 5.16
CA GLU A 37 -2.37 8.58 6.22
C GLU A 37 -2.90 7.26 5.62
N ALA A 38 -2.59 6.13 6.25
CA ALA A 38 -3.13 4.82 5.91
C ALA A 38 -3.95 4.27 7.09
N PRO A 39 -5.24 4.64 7.23
CA PRO A 39 -6.07 4.15 8.31
C PRO A 39 -6.31 2.64 8.19
N LEU A 40 -6.23 1.94 9.32
CA LEU A 40 -6.59 0.52 9.43
C LEU A 40 -7.77 0.37 10.39
N TRP A 41 -8.96 0.25 9.81
CA TRP A 41 -10.18 -0.05 10.56
C TRP A 41 -10.24 -1.53 10.93
N THR A 42 -10.80 -1.84 12.10
CA THR A 42 -10.65 -3.17 12.72
C THR A 42 -11.95 -3.93 12.93
N GLU A 43 -13.05 -3.57 12.28
CA GLU A 43 -14.35 -4.25 12.45
C GLU A 43 -14.27 -5.75 12.12
N THR A 44 -13.43 -6.12 11.15
CA THR A 44 -13.21 -7.52 10.74
C THR A 44 -11.88 -8.09 11.23
N ILE A 45 -11.04 -7.29 11.89
CA ILE A 45 -9.67 -7.64 12.28
C ILE A 45 -9.69 -8.15 13.72
N ARG A 46 -9.13 -9.34 13.96
CA ARG A 46 -9.16 -9.98 15.28
C ARG A 46 -7.78 -10.35 15.81
N THR A 47 -6.79 -10.45 14.93
CA THR A 47 -5.43 -10.88 15.26
C THR A 47 -4.38 -9.95 14.64
N SER A 48 -3.15 -9.99 15.17
CA SER A 48 -2.02 -9.28 14.56
C SER A 48 -1.73 -9.79 13.14
N ALA A 49 -1.94 -11.07 12.85
CA ALA A 49 -1.80 -11.62 11.51
C ALA A 49 -2.85 -11.04 10.53
N ASP A 50 -4.05 -10.69 11.01
CA ASP A 50 -5.07 -9.99 10.20
C ASP A 50 -4.63 -8.55 9.92
N ILE A 51 -4.03 -7.87 10.90
CA ILE A 51 -3.46 -6.52 10.73
C ILE A 51 -2.41 -6.54 9.62
N GLU A 52 -1.45 -7.46 9.71
CA GLU A 52 -0.38 -7.60 8.72
C GLU A 52 -0.97 -7.87 7.33
N TYR A 53 -1.92 -8.81 7.22
CA TYR A 53 -2.50 -9.19 5.94
C TYR A 53 -3.25 -8.04 5.26
N MET A 54 -3.92 -7.20 6.06
CA MET A 54 -4.68 -6.07 5.56
C MET A 54 -3.82 -4.84 5.29
N ALA A 55 -2.74 -4.65 6.05
CA ALA A 55 -1.81 -3.54 5.89
C ALA A 55 -0.82 -3.77 4.74
N PHE A 56 -0.24 -4.96 4.64
CA PHE A 56 0.76 -5.29 3.63
C PHE A 56 0.12 -5.98 2.42
N PRO A 57 0.44 -5.52 1.18
CA PRO A 57 1.63 -4.73 0.83
C PRO A 57 1.32 -3.25 0.50
N ARG A 58 0.17 -2.71 0.93
CA ARG A 58 -0.25 -1.33 0.61
C ARG A 58 0.37 -0.29 1.54
N LEU A 59 0.73 -0.64 2.77
CA LEU A 59 1.34 0.27 3.73
C LEU A 59 2.60 0.96 3.18
N PRO A 60 3.56 0.27 2.53
CA PRO A 60 4.69 0.93 1.86
C PRO A 60 4.29 1.87 0.71
N ALA A 61 3.18 1.62 0.01
CA ALA A 61 2.72 2.53 -1.05
C ALA A 61 2.35 3.90 -0.47
N ILE A 62 1.55 3.91 0.61
CA ILE A 62 1.16 5.18 1.25
C ILE A 62 2.36 5.86 1.91
N ALA A 63 3.28 5.10 2.52
CA ALA A 63 4.52 5.65 3.04
C ALA A 63 5.36 6.34 1.95
N GLU A 64 5.43 5.76 0.76
CA GLU A 64 6.16 6.36 -0.36
C GLU A 64 5.52 7.65 -0.87
N LEU A 65 4.19 7.72 -0.93
CA LEU A 65 3.47 8.95 -1.29
C LEU A 65 3.72 10.09 -0.30
N GLY A 66 3.92 9.77 0.98
CA GLY A 66 4.21 10.76 2.01
C GLY A 66 5.68 11.19 2.09
N TRP A 67 6.60 10.42 1.50
CA TRP A 67 8.05 10.59 1.73
C TRP A 67 8.83 10.95 0.46
N SER A 68 8.56 10.26 -0.65
CA SER A 68 9.40 10.36 -1.85
C SER A 68 9.01 11.55 -2.71
N PRO A 69 9.97 12.17 -3.44
CA PRO A 69 9.65 13.22 -4.39
C PRO A 69 8.71 12.72 -5.50
N GLN A 70 7.81 13.58 -5.96
CA GLN A 70 6.88 13.23 -7.05
C GLN A 70 7.60 12.79 -8.34
N SER A 71 8.82 13.28 -8.60
CA SER A 71 9.63 12.87 -9.74
C SER A 71 10.06 11.40 -9.72
N THR A 72 10.00 10.72 -8.57
CA THR A 72 10.30 9.29 -8.44
C THR A 72 9.04 8.42 -8.50
N HIS A 73 7.85 9.03 -8.61
CA HIS A 73 6.58 8.32 -8.61
C HIS A 73 6.37 7.57 -9.93
N ASP A 74 6.82 6.32 -9.98
CA ASP A 74 6.64 5.43 -11.13
C ASP A 74 6.18 4.04 -10.67
N TRP A 75 5.06 3.58 -11.24
CA TRP A 75 4.45 2.30 -10.86
C TRP A 75 5.36 1.11 -11.17
N THR A 76 6.09 1.14 -12.28
CA THR A 76 6.93 0.02 -12.71
C THR A 76 8.14 -0.15 -11.79
N ALA A 77 8.80 0.94 -11.44
CA ALA A 77 9.89 0.97 -10.49
C ALA A 77 9.41 0.63 -9.07
N PHE A 78 8.27 1.19 -8.63
CA PHE A 78 7.68 0.90 -7.33
C PHE A 78 7.37 -0.58 -7.16
N LYS A 79 6.63 -1.20 -8.10
CA LYS A 79 6.27 -2.62 -7.96
C LYS A 79 7.48 -3.55 -7.94
N SER A 80 8.58 -3.17 -8.59
CA SER A 80 9.86 -3.91 -8.53
C SER A 80 10.50 -3.80 -7.14
N ARG A 81 10.55 -2.60 -6.55
CA ARG A 81 11.07 -2.39 -5.19
C ARG A 81 10.18 -3.03 -4.12
N LEU A 82 8.87 -3.03 -4.33
CA LEU A 82 7.90 -3.70 -3.47
C LEU A 82 8.07 -5.22 -3.53
N ALA A 83 8.21 -5.80 -4.73
CA ALA A 83 8.49 -7.22 -4.90
C ALA A 83 9.76 -7.66 -4.14
N ALA A 84 10.79 -6.81 -4.14
CA ALA A 84 12.04 -7.08 -3.41
C ALA A 84 11.85 -7.12 -1.88
N GLN A 85 10.73 -6.61 -1.33
CA GLN A 85 10.42 -6.76 0.09
C GLN A 85 9.91 -8.16 0.45
N GLY A 86 9.35 -8.90 -0.50
CA GLY A 86 8.73 -10.21 -0.28
C GLY A 86 9.62 -11.18 0.53
N PRO A 87 10.89 -11.43 0.12
CA PRO A 87 11.78 -12.33 0.86
C PRO A 87 12.10 -11.84 2.27
N ARG A 88 12.17 -10.51 2.46
CA ARG A 88 12.40 -9.91 3.78
C ARG A 88 11.18 -10.11 4.68
N TRP A 89 9.98 -9.84 4.17
CA TRP A 89 8.74 -10.05 4.91
C TRP A 89 8.53 -11.51 5.29
N ARG A 90 8.82 -12.43 4.37
CA ARG A 90 8.79 -13.87 4.67
C ARG A 90 9.79 -14.25 5.76
N PHE A 91 11.03 -13.79 5.68
CA PHE A 91 12.05 -14.03 6.71
C PHE A 91 11.61 -13.49 8.07
N MET A 92 10.95 -12.34 8.09
CA MET A 92 10.41 -11.70 9.30
C MET A 92 9.10 -12.33 9.79
N GLY A 93 8.49 -13.25 9.03
CA GLY A 93 7.21 -13.86 9.36
C GLY A 93 6.00 -12.94 9.21
N VAL A 94 6.10 -11.87 8.42
CA VAL A 94 4.98 -10.94 8.15
C VAL A 94 3.96 -11.63 7.26
N ASN A 95 2.70 -11.67 7.69
CA ASN A 95 1.60 -12.19 6.88
C ASN A 95 1.09 -11.12 5.92
N TYR A 96 1.35 -11.21 4.62
CA TYR A 96 0.94 -10.18 3.65
C TYR A 96 0.16 -10.76 2.48
N TYR A 97 -0.71 -9.95 1.88
CA TYR A 97 -1.43 -10.34 0.68
C TYR A 97 -0.50 -10.39 -0.54
N HIS A 98 -0.37 -11.58 -1.16
CA HIS A 98 0.31 -11.77 -2.43
C HIS A 98 -0.54 -11.25 -3.61
N SER A 99 -0.55 -9.93 -3.79
CA SER A 99 -1.21 -9.30 -4.94
C SER A 99 -0.66 -9.86 -6.26
N THR A 100 -1.56 -10.16 -7.20
CA THR A 100 -1.23 -10.62 -8.56
C THR A 100 -0.63 -9.52 -9.44
N GLN A 101 -0.68 -8.27 -8.98
CA GLN A 101 -0.10 -7.12 -9.68
C GLN A 101 1.43 -7.04 -9.52
N ILE A 102 1.98 -7.81 -8.56
CA ILE A 102 3.39 -7.80 -8.18
C ILE A 102 4.02 -9.14 -8.55
N SER A 103 5.17 -9.10 -9.23
CA SER A 103 5.95 -10.29 -9.57
C SER A 103 6.88 -10.65 -8.40
N TRP A 104 6.33 -11.35 -7.41
CA TRP A 104 7.08 -11.77 -6.22
C TRP A 104 8.22 -12.74 -6.57
N PRO A 105 9.46 -12.49 -6.14
CA PRO A 105 10.57 -13.41 -6.38
C PRO A 105 10.42 -14.69 -5.56
N ALA A 106 11.15 -15.74 -5.94
CA ALA A 106 11.20 -16.97 -5.17
C ALA A 106 11.64 -16.70 -3.72
N GLY A 107 10.99 -17.38 -2.78
CA GLY A 107 11.25 -17.20 -1.35
C GLY A 107 10.61 -15.95 -0.74
N SER A 108 9.65 -15.34 -1.43
CA SER A 108 8.67 -14.40 -0.89
C SER A 108 7.49 -15.13 -0.26
#